data_AF-A0A418T3F7-F1
#
_entry.id   AF-A0A418T3F7-F1
#
_cell.length_a   1.000
_cell.length_b   1.000
_cell.length_c   1.000
_cell.angle_alpha   90.00
_cell.angle_beta   90.00
_cell.angle_gamma   90.00
#
_symmetry.space_group_name_H-M   'P 1'
#
loop_
_entity.id
_entity.type
_entity.pdbx_description
1 polymer ?
#
loop_
_entity_poly.entity_id
_entity_poly.type
_entity_poly.pdbx_seq_one_letter_code
_entity_poly.pdbx_strand_id
1 'polypeptide(L)'
;MKTRMLSVLVAFSMLFTFNIVSAADFQSDSKSSITLNGINLSVDDFNKTLTGPPSNRTSLSSARSLNDVSMKLSNVSIIKNEISFEATVLNNGKETGMNAGGTLHAGYKSQRGANSVVGDIKDTTKNFEILLFEIFNDDQKDNLLVASTSEAKAAVTSGANLKIYLLDSNKELYIFEDTLPKVFSHLDAGDFTKGDSRKDMYWFLDIANTGEKLELQSDQQLLSQMGISDAQIMGLDQYTMWTNPTTFYHSIYIGGEHYQSYSLPYVEYKYVNVKSQDSRWIASFKVAEHQRVGNYTYYGNNVFVYRNLQISFASGNRSVFVKTEQQGRMYKYSGLTGIKKVGDQITAQLLKKALSSLPGASTYTTVLGYINTMSSSTGTVTLGSAGVSLQNSDTFAVGEKLSDYQFEESTNHSGANNNGDYFTYHAILNYIQNSNGSQNQIGALKVSFDMFNWDNYSSTPISKDFQLNYTSTQ
;
A
#
# COMPACT_ATOMS: atom_id res chain seq x y z
N MET A 1 -69.23 -10.97 36.51
CA MET A 1 -69.17 -12.33 35.92
C MET A 1 -67.82 -12.43 35.23
N LYS A 2 -66.82 -13.08 35.85
CA LYS A 2 -66.21 -14.36 35.41
C LYS A 2 -65.98 -14.36 33.88
N THR A 3 -64.77 -14.52 33.33
CA THR A 3 -63.64 -15.37 33.75
C THR A 3 -62.37 -15.00 32.97
N ARG A 4 -61.22 -15.34 33.56
CA ARG A 4 -59.84 -15.21 33.06
C ARG A 4 -59.52 -16.15 31.88
N MET A 5 -58.58 -15.73 31.04
CA MET A 5 -57.50 -16.52 30.40
C MET A 5 -56.48 -15.48 29.93
N LEU A 6 -55.37 -15.18 30.62
CA LEU A 6 -54.15 -15.98 30.83
C LEU A 6 -53.68 -16.72 29.58
N SER A 7 -52.91 -16.02 28.75
CA SER A 7 -51.97 -16.61 27.81
C SER A 7 -50.59 -16.05 28.12
N VAL A 8 -49.82 -16.86 28.83
CA VAL A 8 -48.38 -16.68 29.04
C VAL A 8 -47.69 -16.87 27.69
N LEU A 9 -46.99 -15.86 27.20
CA LEU A 9 -45.94 -16.04 26.20
C LEU A 9 -44.64 -15.48 26.76
N VAL A 10 -43.93 -16.34 27.47
CA VAL A 10 -42.50 -16.23 27.72
C VAL A 10 -41.82 -16.67 26.41
N ALA A 11 -40.96 -15.82 25.86
CA ALA A 11 -39.56 -16.17 25.56
C ALA A 11 -38.95 -15.32 24.42
N PHE A 12 -37.66 -15.05 24.60
CA PHE A 12 -36.68 -14.67 23.58
C PHE A 12 -36.58 -13.19 23.18
N SER A 13 -36.36 -12.32 24.17
CA SER A 13 -35.42 -11.21 23.98
C SER A 13 -34.00 -11.79 23.87
N MET A 14 -33.54 -12.08 22.65
CA MET A 14 -32.10 -12.24 22.37
C MET A 14 -31.42 -10.92 22.70
N LEU A 15 -30.88 -10.84 23.92
CA LEU A 15 -29.74 -10.02 24.23
C LEU A 15 -28.63 -10.47 23.28
N PHE A 16 -28.48 -9.77 22.15
CA PHE A 16 -27.17 -9.66 21.52
C PHE A 16 -26.31 -8.85 22.48
N THR A 17 -25.71 -9.53 23.45
CA THR A 17 -24.45 -9.08 24.03
C THR A 17 -23.46 -9.08 22.88
N PHE A 18 -23.30 -7.93 22.24
CA PHE A 18 -22.04 -7.63 21.60
C PHE A 18 -20.99 -7.78 22.68
N ASN A 19 -20.20 -8.85 22.62
CA ASN A 19 -18.89 -8.88 23.22
C ASN A 19 -18.09 -7.78 22.52
N ILE A 20 -18.27 -6.54 22.97
CA ILE A 20 -17.22 -5.56 22.88
C ILE A 20 -16.15 -6.17 23.76
N VAL A 21 -15.19 -6.84 23.12
CA VAL A 21 -13.89 -7.08 23.75
C VAL A 21 -13.40 -5.68 24.09
N SER A 22 -13.64 -5.27 25.33
CA SER A 22 -12.89 -4.18 25.91
C SER A 22 -11.44 -4.63 25.80
N ALA A 23 -10.69 -4.05 24.85
CA ALA A 23 -9.24 -4.03 24.96
C ALA A 23 -8.97 -3.56 26.39
N ALA A 24 -8.52 -4.48 27.23
CA ALA A 24 -8.16 -4.13 28.59
C ALA A 24 -7.14 -2.99 28.46
N ASP A 25 -7.41 -1.85 29.10
CA ASP A 25 -6.48 -0.72 29.13
C ASP A 25 -5.20 -1.22 29.81
N PHE A 26 -4.27 -1.69 28.99
CA PHE A 26 -2.99 -2.17 29.47
C PHE A 26 -2.09 -0.97 29.71
N GLN A 27 -1.58 -0.87 30.94
CA GLN A 27 -0.60 0.12 31.36
C GLN A 27 0.61 -0.63 31.95
N SER A 28 1.76 -0.52 31.28
CA SER A 28 3.05 -0.93 31.85
C SER A 28 3.88 0.31 32.14
N ASP A 29 4.35 0.45 33.37
CA ASP A 29 5.33 1.45 33.76
C ASP A 29 6.55 0.77 34.39
N SER A 30 7.71 0.88 33.76
CA SER A 30 8.98 0.38 34.32
C SER A 30 9.82 1.53 34.87
N LYS A 31 10.09 1.50 36.18
CA LYS A 31 11.03 2.43 36.86
C LYS A 31 12.49 1.97 36.85
N SER A 32 12.77 0.74 36.42
CA SER A 32 14.14 0.23 36.30
C SER A 32 14.75 0.61 34.96
N SER A 33 16.00 1.06 34.97
CA SER A 33 16.77 1.33 33.76
C SER A 33 17.15 0.01 33.07
N ILE A 34 16.89 -0.11 31.77
CA ILE A 34 17.31 -1.22 30.92
C ILE A 34 18.57 -0.75 30.19
N THR A 35 19.65 -1.52 30.26
CA THR A 35 20.87 -1.26 29.47
C THR A 35 20.89 -2.16 28.25
N LEU A 36 21.03 -1.58 27.07
CA LEU A 36 21.24 -2.27 25.81
C LEU A 36 22.67 -2.05 25.34
N ASN A 37 23.30 -3.10 24.82
CA ASN A 37 24.60 -3.00 24.17
C ASN A 37 24.44 -2.94 22.66
N GLY A 38 25.32 -2.19 21.99
CA GLY A 38 25.25 -2.01 20.56
C GLY A 38 26.56 -1.58 19.96
N ILE A 39 26.50 -1.24 18.68
CA ILE A 39 27.62 -0.65 17.94
C ILE A 39 27.18 0.66 17.30
N ASN A 40 28.14 1.52 16.99
CA ASN A 40 27.95 2.59 16.02
C ASN A 40 28.92 2.46 14.85
N LEU A 41 28.50 2.97 13.69
CA LEU A 41 29.32 3.09 12.49
C LEU A 41 28.71 4.13 11.55
N SER A 42 29.55 4.73 10.70
CA SER A 42 29.07 5.61 9.64
C SER A 42 28.18 4.87 8.64
N VAL A 43 27.25 5.59 8.00
CA VAL A 43 26.41 5.03 6.92
C VAL A 43 27.26 4.44 5.78
N ASP A 44 28.42 5.00 5.48
CA ASP A 44 29.34 4.46 4.47
C ASP A 44 29.89 3.08 4.84
N ASP A 45 30.29 2.89 6.10
CA ASP A 45 30.79 1.60 6.56
C ASP A 45 29.65 0.59 6.74
N PHE A 46 28.45 1.03 7.14
CA PHE A 46 27.23 0.20 7.11
C PHE A 46 27.00 -0.35 5.70
N ASN A 47 27.05 0.50 4.69
CA ASN A 47 26.87 0.09 3.30
C ASN A 47 27.91 -0.93 2.84
N LYS A 48 29.19 -0.75 3.19
CA LYS A 48 30.27 -1.70 2.83
C LYS A 48 30.20 -3.06 3.53
N THR A 49 29.65 -3.09 4.75
CA THR A 49 29.76 -4.26 5.64
C THR A 49 28.46 -5.03 5.82
N LEU A 50 27.30 -4.37 5.69
CA LEU A 50 25.99 -4.93 6.01
C LEU A 50 24.98 -4.84 4.86
N THR A 51 25.30 -4.15 3.75
CA THR A 51 24.41 -4.08 2.57
C THR A 51 24.98 -4.81 1.35
N GLY A 52 24.13 -5.14 0.38
CA GLY A 52 24.53 -5.81 -0.86
C GLY A 52 24.83 -7.32 -0.68
N PRO A 53 25.11 -8.07 -1.76
CA PRO A 53 25.32 -9.51 -1.66
C PRO A 53 26.45 -9.87 -0.68
N PRO A 54 26.32 -10.91 0.18
CA PRO A 54 27.33 -11.26 1.17
C PRO A 54 28.75 -11.46 0.60
N SER A 55 28.87 -11.92 -0.65
CA SER A 55 30.14 -12.09 -1.36
C SER A 55 30.90 -10.78 -1.62
N ASN A 56 30.19 -9.65 -1.62
CA ASN A 56 30.73 -8.34 -1.98
C ASN A 56 31.03 -7.47 -0.75
N ARG A 57 30.72 -7.96 0.45
CA ARG A 57 30.86 -7.20 1.68
C ARG A 57 32.24 -7.36 2.28
N THR A 58 32.72 -6.30 2.92
CA THR A 58 33.88 -6.39 3.82
C THR A 58 33.44 -6.86 5.21
N SER A 59 34.35 -7.48 5.96
CA SER A 59 34.08 -7.84 7.36
C SER A 59 33.69 -6.60 8.17
N LEU A 60 32.66 -6.72 9.03
CA LEU A 60 32.28 -5.65 9.96
C LEU A 60 33.47 -5.19 10.81
N SER A 61 34.32 -6.11 11.26
CA SER A 61 35.52 -5.81 12.05
C SER A 61 36.56 -4.95 11.32
N SER A 62 36.41 -4.73 10.02
CA SER A 62 37.29 -3.88 9.21
C SER A 62 36.74 -2.46 9.00
N ALA A 63 35.52 -2.18 9.46
CA ALA A 63 34.95 -0.84 9.45
C ALA A 63 35.77 0.09 10.35
N ARG A 64 36.15 1.25 9.81
CA ARG A 64 37.02 2.21 10.52
C ARG A 64 36.26 3.02 11.55
N SER A 65 34.97 3.23 11.30
CA SER A 65 34.06 3.97 12.18
C SER A 65 33.39 3.11 13.25
N LEU A 66 33.70 1.81 13.30
CA LEU A 66 33.08 0.89 14.24
C LEU A 66 33.52 1.19 15.68
N ASN A 67 32.57 1.48 16.57
CA ASN A 67 32.82 1.49 18.02
C ASN A 67 31.68 0.78 18.76
N ASP A 68 31.99 0.31 19.96
CA ASP A 68 30.99 -0.19 20.90
C ASP A 68 30.27 0.99 21.56
N VAL A 69 28.96 0.85 21.71
CA VAL A 69 28.10 1.84 22.35
C VAL A 69 27.13 1.16 23.30
N SER A 70 26.56 1.94 24.22
CA SER A 70 25.47 1.45 25.08
C SER A 70 24.33 2.45 25.13
N MET A 71 23.12 1.94 25.36
CA MET A 71 21.93 2.74 25.57
C MET A 71 21.32 2.39 26.92
N LYS A 72 20.97 3.40 27.71
CA LYS A 72 20.14 3.22 28.91
C LYS A 72 18.73 3.71 28.60
N LEU A 73 17.77 2.79 28.61
CA LEU A 73 16.34 3.09 28.52
C LEU A 73 15.76 3.23 29.93
N SER A 74 14.94 4.26 30.14
CA SER A 74 14.22 4.51 31.40
C SER A 74 12.83 5.05 31.13
N ASN A 75 11.98 5.03 32.16
CA ASN A 75 10.63 5.59 32.12
C ASN A 75 9.81 5.05 30.94
N VAL A 76 9.97 3.76 30.63
CA VAL A 76 9.17 3.11 29.59
C VAL A 76 7.73 3.04 30.08
N SER A 77 6.83 3.69 29.33
CA SER A 77 5.39 3.66 29.55
C SER A 77 4.71 3.19 28.28
N ILE A 78 3.85 2.18 28.40
CA ILE A 78 3.03 1.65 27.31
C ILE A 78 1.59 1.74 27.75
N ILE A 79 0.78 2.50 27.02
CA ILE A 79 -0.64 2.68 27.27
C ILE A 79 -1.37 2.39 25.96
N LYS A 80 -2.09 1.27 25.90
CA LYS A 80 -2.70 0.75 24.66
C LYS A 80 -1.63 0.56 23.58
N ASN A 81 -1.76 1.29 22.48
CA ASN A 81 -0.85 1.30 21.34
C ASN A 81 0.16 2.46 21.41
N GLU A 82 0.16 3.28 22.45
CA GLU A 82 1.14 4.36 22.58
C GLU A 82 2.29 3.91 23.49
N ILE A 83 3.51 4.21 23.06
CA ILE A 83 4.74 3.98 23.81
C ILE A 83 5.48 5.30 24.00
N SER A 84 6.08 5.47 25.17
CA SER A 84 7.04 6.54 25.43
C SER A 84 8.17 6.04 26.31
N PHE A 85 9.37 6.61 26.14
CA PHE A 85 10.52 6.29 26.97
C PHE A 85 11.58 7.39 26.87
N GLU A 86 12.45 7.42 27.88
CA GLU A 86 13.69 8.19 27.85
C GLU A 86 14.84 7.25 27.52
N ALA A 87 15.81 7.73 26.74
CA ALA A 87 17.02 6.98 26.46
C ALA A 87 18.26 7.85 26.56
N THR A 88 19.37 7.30 27.03
CA THR A 88 20.69 7.93 26.97
C THR A 88 21.65 7.02 26.22
N VAL A 89 22.16 7.49 25.09
CA VAL A 89 23.20 6.82 24.30
C VAL A 89 24.57 7.28 24.79
N LEU A 90 25.41 6.33 25.18
CA LEU A 90 26.79 6.54 25.59
C LEU A 90 27.73 6.04 24.48
N ASN A 91 28.47 6.97 23.88
CA ASN A 91 29.46 6.71 22.84
C ASN A 91 30.79 7.40 23.21
N ASN A 92 31.86 6.62 23.40
CA ASN A 92 33.19 7.13 23.76
C ASN A 92 33.17 8.12 24.96
N GLY A 93 32.38 7.83 25.99
CA GLY A 93 32.24 8.66 27.18
C GLY A 93 31.32 9.88 27.03
N LYS A 94 30.81 10.15 25.82
CA LYS A 94 29.82 11.21 25.58
C LYS A 94 28.41 10.65 25.72
N GLU A 95 27.60 11.31 26.55
CA GLU A 95 26.18 11.01 26.73
C GLU A 95 25.33 11.90 25.82
N THR A 96 24.39 11.29 25.10
CA THR A 96 23.37 11.99 24.30
C THR A 96 22.01 11.43 24.67
N GLY A 97 21.16 12.27 25.25
CA GLY A 97 19.80 11.89 25.68
C GLY A 97 18.76 12.04 24.57
N MET A 98 17.69 11.26 24.64
CA MET A 98 16.50 11.41 23.79
C MET A 98 15.22 11.08 24.56
N ASN A 99 14.14 11.72 24.15
CA ASN A 99 12.79 11.48 24.66
C ASN A 99 11.93 11.00 23.49
N ALA A 100 11.64 9.71 23.47
CA ALA A 100 11.01 9.03 22.35
C ALA A 100 9.56 8.68 22.66
N GLY A 101 8.68 8.83 21.68
CA GLY A 101 7.30 8.36 21.78
C GLY A 101 6.59 8.24 20.44
N GLY A 102 5.54 7.43 20.43
CA GLY A 102 4.72 7.20 19.24
C GLY A 102 3.87 5.94 19.35
N THR A 103 3.43 5.43 18.20
CA THR A 103 2.43 4.37 18.13
C THR A 103 3.06 3.01 17.77
N LEU A 104 2.60 1.95 18.42
CA LEU A 104 2.93 0.55 18.16
C LEU A 104 1.95 -0.07 17.16
N HIS A 105 2.51 -0.92 16.30
CA HIS A 105 1.84 -1.57 15.18
C HIS A 105 2.23 -3.04 15.10
N ALA A 106 1.38 -3.85 14.47
CA ALA A 106 1.74 -5.20 14.09
C ALA A 106 2.79 -5.14 12.96
N GLY A 107 3.96 -5.75 13.19
CA GLY A 107 5.03 -5.84 12.19
C GLY A 107 4.69 -6.84 11.08
N TYR A 108 5.39 -6.75 9.94
CA TYR A 108 5.12 -7.55 8.75
C TYR A 108 5.25 -9.06 8.99
N LYS A 109 6.12 -9.47 9.93
CA LYS A 109 6.31 -10.86 10.31
C LYS A 109 5.04 -11.49 10.92
N SER A 110 4.13 -10.67 11.47
CA SER A 110 2.83 -11.14 11.98
C SER A 110 1.95 -11.80 10.92
N GLN A 111 2.12 -11.47 9.63
CA GLN A 111 1.40 -12.13 8.53
C GLN A 111 1.68 -13.64 8.43
N ARG A 112 2.77 -14.11 9.06
CA ARG A 112 3.17 -15.51 9.14
C ARG A 112 3.01 -16.11 10.54
N GLY A 113 2.34 -15.40 11.44
CA GLY A 113 2.05 -15.84 12.80
C GLY A 113 3.15 -15.56 13.82
N ALA A 114 4.21 -14.83 13.44
CA ALA A 114 5.25 -14.43 14.39
C ALA A 114 4.80 -13.22 15.22
N ASN A 115 5.09 -13.21 16.51
CA ASN A 115 4.79 -12.07 17.39
C ASN A 115 5.85 -10.96 17.23
N SER A 116 5.64 -10.10 16.23
CA SER A 116 6.48 -8.93 15.93
C SER A 116 5.66 -7.65 16.04
N VAL A 117 6.10 -6.74 16.90
CA VAL A 117 5.51 -5.42 17.14
C VAL A 117 6.54 -4.36 16.75
N VAL A 118 6.12 -3.36 15.99
CA VAL A 118 6.99 -2.30 15.46
C VAL A 118 6.45 -0.93 15.83
N GLY A 119 7.33 0.01 16.18
CA GLY A 119 6.95 1.36 16.58
C GLY A 119 7.18 2.42 15.48
N ASP A 120 6.17 3.24 15.20
CA ASP A 120 6.35 4.55 14.57
C ASP A 120 6.64 5.59 15.65
N ILE A 121 7.90 5.62 16.09
CA ILE A 121 8.38 6.39 17.23
C ILE A 121 9.23 7.56 16.75
N LYS A 122 9.12 8.71 17.42
CA LYS A 122 9.93 9.90 17.14
C LYS A 122 10.66 10.37 18.39
N ASP A 123 11.90 10.82 18.21
CA ASP A 123 12.63 11.56 19.23
C ASP A 123 12.21 13.03 19.22
N THR A 124 11.61 13.47 20.32
CA THR A 124 11.17 14.86 20.51
C THR A 124 12.33 15.83 20.74
N THR A 125 13.49 15.33 21.17
CA THR A 125 14.72 16.15 21.34
C THR A 125 15.44 16.40 20.03
N LYS A 126 15.14 15.62 18.99
CA LYS A 126 15.73 15.68 17.64
C LYS A 126 17.23 15.41 17.60
N ASN A 127 17.75 14.69 18.59
CA ASN A 127 19.14 14.23 18.59
C ASN A 127 19.32 13.02 17.68
N PHE A 128 18.27 12.18 17.57
CA PHE A 128 18.27 11.00 16.73
C PHE A 128 17.02 10.92 15.85
N GLU A 129 17.19 10.36 14.66
CA GLU A 129 16.11 9.76 13.90
C GLU A 129 15.99 8.28 14.28
N ILE A 130 14.79 7.84 14.66
CA ILE A 130 14.52 6.42 14.95
C ILE A 130 14.14 5.75 13.64
N LEU A 131 15.01 4.87 13.14
CA LEU A 131 14.82 4.15 11.89
C LEU A 131 13.98 2.89 12.09
N LEU A 132 14.31 2.09 13.11
CA LEU A 132 13.59 0.88 13.49
C LEU A 132 13.45 0.81 15.01
N PHE A 133 12.26 0.45 15.46
CA PHE A 133 11.99 -0.03 16.81
C PHE A 133 11.16 -1.30 16.69
N GLU A 134 11.78 -2.47 16.85
CA GLU A 134 11.12 -3.78 16.73
C GLU A 134 11.20 -4.54 18.04
N ILE A 135 10.06 -5.02 18.50
CA ILE A 135 9.90 -6.00 19.58
C ILE A 135 9.52 -7.32 18.93
N PHE A 136 10.45 -8.26 18.93
CA PHE A 136 10.22 -9.61 18.45
C PHE A 136 10.11 -10.54 19.66
N ASN A 137 8.93 -11.08 19.92
CA ASN A 137 8.59 -11.85 21.12
C ASN A 137 8.04 -13.22 20.76
N ASP A 138 8.86 -13.99 20.04
CA ASP A 138 8.49 -15.30 19.50
C ASP A 138 9.47 -16.39 20.00
N ASP A 139 9.29 -17.64 19.61
CA ASP A 139 10.28 -18.70 19.81
C ASP A 139 11.12 -18.96 18.55
N GLN A 140 10.64 -18.49 17.39
CA GLN A 140 11.31 -18.60 16.11
C GLN A 140 12.58 -17.76 16.05
N LYS A 141 13.48 -18.14 15.13
CA LYS A 141 14.71 -17.38 14.88
C LYS A 141 14.38 -16.09 14.15
N ASP A 142 14.88 -14.98 14.69
CA ASP A 142 14.86 -13.68 14.03
C ASP A 142 16.18 -13.38 13.30
N ASN A 143 16.16 -12.40 12.39
CA ASN A 143 17.35 -11.86 11.76
C ASN A 143 17.90 -10.67 12.56
N LEU A 144 19.14 -10.82 13.04
CA LEU A 144 19.91 -9.75 13.66
C LEU A 144 21.00 -9.27 12.69
N LEU A 145 21.23 -7.96 12.60
CA LEU A 145 22.32 -7.37 11.81
C LEU A 145 23.68 -7.63 12.45
N VAL A 146 23.75 -7.48 13.77
CA VAL A 146 24.95 -7.49 14.59
C VAL A 146 24.68 -8.17 15.91
N ALA A 147 25.16 -9.41 16.04
CA ALA A 147 25.19 -10.08 17.32
C ALA A 147 26.40 -9.57 18.13
N SER A 148 26.21 -8.42 18.81
CA SER A 148 27.25 -7.66 19.52
C SER A 148 27.80 -8.38 20.76
N THR A 149 27.01 -9.24 21.39
CA THR A 149 27.40 -10.01 22.59
C THR A 149 27.20 -11.51 22.42
N SER A 150 27.80 -12.32 23.29
CA SER A 150 27.57 -13.78 23.32
C SER A 150 26.11 -14.11 23.65
N GLU A 151 25.47 -13.28 24.47
CA GLU A 151 24.06 -13.34 24.82
C GLU A 151 23.16 -12.95 23.63
N ALA A 152 23.50 -11.90 22.88
CA ALA A 152 22.81 -11.53 21.63
C ALA A 152 22.97 -12.65 20.58
N LYS A 153 24.15 -13.28 20.49
CA LYS A 153 24.37 -14.49 19.67
C LYS A 153 23.52 -15.67 20.14
N ALA A 154 23.27 -15.80 21.44
CA ALA A 154 22.36 -16.81 21.97
C ALA A 154 20.88 -16.47 21.70
N ALA A 155 20.50 -15.19 21.71
CA ALA A 155 19.16 -14.74 21.30
C ALA A 155 18.89 -15.05 19.80
N VAL A 156 19.90 -15.01 18.93
CA VAL A 156 19.83 -15.53 17.53
C VAL A 156 19.48 -17.03 17.49
N THR A 157 19.71 -17.77 18.57
CA THR A 157 19.35 -19.19 18.69
C THR A 157 18.03 -19.42 19.44
N SER A 158 17.46 -18.41 20.10
CA SER A 158 16.17 -18.50 20.81
C SER A 158 15.40 -17.17 20.87
N GLY A 159 14.52 -16.97 19.88
CA GLY A 159 13.16 -16.45 20.11
C GLY A 159 12.92 -14.95 20.27
N ALA A 160 13.44 -14.30 21.31
CA ALA A 160 12.92 -13.00 21.73
C ALA A 160 14.00 -11.93 21.86
N ASN A 161 13.82 -10.81 21.15
CA ASN A 161 14.79 -9.72 21.10
C ASN A 161 14.13 -8.34 20.93
N LEU A 162 14.89 -7.30 21.26
CA LEU A 162 14.55 -5.90 21.02
C LEU A 162 15.58 -5.30 20.07
N LYS A 163 15.11 -4.63 19.01
CA LYS A 163 15.96 -3.89 18.06
C LYS A 163 15.63 -2.42 18.09
N ILE A 164 16.65 -1.58 18.23
CA ILE A 164 16.54 -0.13 18.14
C ILE A 164 17.66 0.39 17.25
N TYR A 165 17.31 0.98 16.11
CA TYR A 165 18.26 1.58 15.18
C TYR A 165 18.06 3.09 15.12
N LEU A 166 19.14 3.84 15.33
CA LEU A 166 19.13 5.29 15.40
C LEU A 166 20.12 5.89 14.41
N LEU A 167 19.76 7.01 13.79
CA LEU A 167 20.65 7.81 12.97
C LEU A 167 20.83 9.20 13.59
N ASP A 168 22.07 9.63 13.79
CA ASP A 168 22.34 11.00 14.25
C ASP A 168 22.52 12.00 13.10
N SER A 169 22.66 13.29 13.45
CA SER A 169 22.87 14.37 12.48
C SER A 169 24.17 14.24 11.67
N ASN A 170 25.15 13.48 12.16
CA ASN A 170 26.44 13.26 11.50
C ASN A 170 26.41 12.05 10.56
N LYS A 171 25.25 11.40 10.39
CA LYS A 171 25.11 10.15 9.64
C LYS A 171 25.89 8.99 10.26
N GLU A 172 26.00 8.99 11.59
CA GLU A 172 26.40 7.82 12.35
C GLU A 172 25.15 7.00 12.69
N LEU A 173 25.20 5.71 12.34
CA LEU A 173 24.17 4.72 12.60
C LEU A 173 24.51 4.00 13.91
N TYR A 174 23.56 3.94 14.84
CA TYR A 174 23.65 3.22 16.09
C TYR A 174 22.71 2.03 16.04
N ILE A 175 23.23 0.83 16.27
CA ILE A 175 22.50 -0.43 16.15
C ILE A 175 22.51 -1.13 17.51
N PHE A 176 21.33 -1.24 18.13
CA PHE A 176 21.12 -1.97 19.38
C PHE A 176 20.24 -3.18 19.10
N GLU A 177 20.76 -4.37 19.35
CA GLU A 177 20.03 -5.65 19.24
C GLU A 177 20.37 -6.49 20.47
N ASP A 178 19.40 -6.64 21.38
CA ASP A 178 19.62 -7.30 22.67
C ASP A 178 18.42 -8.19 23.06
N THR A 179 18.57 -8.94 24.14
CA THR A 179 17.52 -9.81 24.69
C THR A 179 16.29 -8.99 25.06
N LEU A 180 15.09 -9.51 24.78
CA LEU A 180 13.84 -8.80 25.03
C LEU A 180 13.67 -8.45 26.53
N PRO A 181 13.61 -7.15 26.89
CA PRO A 181 13.32 -6.76 28.27
C PRO A 181 11.91 -7.20 28.70
N LYS A 182 11.77 -7.61 29.96
CA LYS A 182 10.47 -8.08 30.53
C LYS A 182 9.32 -7.08 30.42
N VAL A 183 9.63 -5.78 30.33
CA VAL A 183 8.60 -4.74 30.13
C VAL A 183 7.89 -4.88 28.78
N PHE A 184 8.46 -5.60 27.81
CA PHE A 184 7.88 -5.78 26.48
C PHE A 184 7.34 -7.20 26.24
N SER A 185 7.59 -8.16 27.14
CA SER A 185 7.33 -9.59 26.89
C SER A 185 5.86 -10.00 26.88
N HIS A 186 4.94 -9.08 27.20
CA HIS A 186 3.50 -9.32 27.20
C HIS A 186 2.81 -8.76 25.95
N LEU A 187 3.53 -8.02 25.10
CA LEU A 187 2.96 -7.46 23.90
C LEU A 187 2.69 -8.57 22.89
N ASP A 188 1.51 -8.51 22.27
CA ASP A 188 1.07 -9.41 21.22
C ASP A 188 0.74 -8.60 19.97
N ALA A 189 1.36 -8.95 18.84
CA ALA A 189 1.10 -8.36 17.54
C ALA A 189 -0.39 -8.40 17.15
N GLY A 190 -1.15 -9.40 17.62
CA GLY A 190 -2.59 -9.53 17.38
C GLY A 190 -3.44 -8.38 17.95
N ASP A 191 -2.92 -7.64 18.93
CA ASP A 191 -3.60 -6.51 19.55
C ASP A 191 -3.43 -5.19 18.77
N PHE A 192 -2.56 -5.18 17.75
CA PHE A 192 -2.19 -3.98 17.01
C PHE A 192 -2.64 -4.04 15.55
N THR A 193 -2.91 -2.87 14.98
CA THR A 193 -3.12 -2.76 13.52
C THR A 193 -1.78 -2.66 12.81
N LYS A 194 -1.74 -3.09 11.54
CA LYS A 194 -0.62 -2.87 10.63
C LYS A 194 -0.21 -1.39 10.58
N GLY A 195 1.10 -1.13 10.54
CA GLY A 195 1.71 0.20 10.48
C GLY A 195 2.29 0.57 9.11
N ASP A 196 3.00 1.71 9.05
CA ASP A 196 3.77 2.13 7.87
C ASP A 196 4.94 1.17 7.64
N SER A 197 4.99 0.55 6.45
CA SER A 197 6.05 -0.38 6.06
C SER A 197 7.46 0.24 6.09
N ARG A 198 7.59 1.57 6.02
CA ARG A 198 8.88 2.29 6.15
C ARG A 198 9.43 2.32 7.56
N LYS A 199 8.59 2.12 8.59
CA LYS A 199 9.04 1.98 9.98
C LYS A 199 9.38 0.55 10.36
N ASP A 200 9.12 -0.36 9.42
CA ASP A 200 9.20 -1.79 9.59
C ASP A 200 10.10 -2.36 8.48
N MET A 201 9.54 -3.08 7.51
CA MET A 201 10.28 -3.79 6.46
C MET A 201 11.25 -2.94 5.62
N TYR A 202 11.04 -1.62 5.55
CA TYR A 202 11.81 -0.69 4.71
C TYR A 202 12.54 0.41 5.51
N TRP A 203 12.84 0.16 6.79
CA TRP A 203 13.55 1.11 7.68
C TRP A 203 14.88 1.65 7.12
N PHE A 204 15.51 0.92 6.19
CA PHE A 204 16.83 1.21 5.66
C PHE A 204 16.85 2.06 4.38
N LEU A 205 15.70 2.38 3.77
CA LEU A 205 15.66 3.00 2.43
C LEU A 205 16.45 4.32 2.34
N ASP A 206 16.44 5.13 3.39
CA ASP A 206 17.11 6.44 3.40
C ASP A 206 18.62 6.38 3.74
N ILE A 207 19.15 5.18 4.08
CA ILE A 207 20.57 5.00 4.47
C ILE A 207 21.31 3.96 3.61
N ALA A 208 20.61 2.96 3.09
CA ALA A 208 21.24 1.93 2.29
C ALA A 208 21.47 2.46 0.88
N ASN A 209 22.61 2.10 0.29
CA ASN A 209 22.86 2.28 -1.13
C ASN A 209 21.86 1.38 -1.85
N THR A 210 20.79 2.01 -2.29
CA THR A 210 19.60 1.39 -2.87
C THR A 210 20.02 0.39 -3.95
N GLY A 211 19.51 -0.83 -3.85
CA GLY A 211 19.90 -1.91 -4.76
C GLY A 211 19.51 -1.66 -6.21
N GLU A 212 19.80 -2.62 -7.09
CA GLU A 212 19.45 -2.49 -8.51
C GLU A 212 17.92 -2.35 -8.68
N LYS A 213 17.47 -1.17 -9.14
CA LYS A 213 16.14 -1.06 -9.76
C LYS A 213 16.23 -1.76 -11.12
N LEU A 214 15.47 -2.84 -11.26
CA LEU A 214 15.33 -3.51 -12.55
C LEU A 214 13.89 -3.30 -13.04
N GLU A 215 13.80 -2.93 -14.30
CA GLU A 215 12.56 -3.02 -15.06
C GLU A 215 12.58 -4.38 -15.74
N LEU A 216 11.78 -5.32 -15.20
CA LEU A 216 11.71 -6.68 -15.72
C LEU A 216 10.59 -6.77 -16.75
N GLN A 217 10.84 -7.46 -17.87
CA GLN A 217 9.77 -7.77 -18.81
C GLN A 217 8.74 -8.68 -18.14
N SER A 218 7.45 -8.33 -18.21
CA SER A 218 6.35 -9.12 -17.65
C SER A 218 6.05 -10.33 -18.55
N ASP A 219 6.85 -11.38 -18.43
CA ASP A 219 6.62 -12.67 -19.08
C ASP A 219 5.61 -13.56 -18.32
N GLN A 220 5.21 -14.67 -18.93
CA GLN A 220 4.21 -15.57 -18.35
C GLN A 220 4.64 -16.17 -17.00
N GLN A 221 5.94 -16.38 -16.79
CA GLN A 221 6.45 -16.92 -15.53
C GLN A 221 6.27 -15.88 -14.41
N LEU A 222 6.67 -14.63 -14.67
CA LEU A 222 6.52 -13.54 -13.72
C LEU A 222 5.05 -13.20 -13.47
N LEU A 223 4.20 -13.18 -14.51
CA LEU A 223 2.76 -13.02 -14.37
C LEU A 223 2.15 -14.08 -13.44
N SER A 224 2.52 -15.36 -13.64
CA SER A 224 2.07 -16.47 -12.78
C SER A 224 2.54 -16.29 -11.33
N GLN A 225 3.79 -15.88 -11.10
CA GLN A 225 4.30 -15.57 -9.76
C GLN A 225 3.57 -14.40 -9.09
N MET A 226 3.08 -13.46 -9.88
CA MET A 226 2.28 -12.32 -9.43
C MET A 226 0.79 -12.65 -9.28
N GLY A 227 0.39 -13.92 -9.46
CA GLY A 227 -0.99 -14.37 -9.34
C GLY A 227 -1.88 -14.02 -10.54
N ILE A 228 -1.27 -13.67 -11.69
CA ILE A 228 -1.97 -13.38 -12.94
C ILE A 228 -1.88 -14.60 -13.85
N SER A 229 -2.90 -15.45 -13.84
CA SER A 229 -2.93 -16.70 -14.63
C SER A 229 -3.37 -16.49 -16.08
N ASP A 230 -4.20 -15.48 -16.37
CA ASP A 230 -4.92 -15.38 -17.65
C ASP A 230 -5.04 -13.93 -18.14
N ALA A 231 -3.91 -13.26 -18.39
CA ALA A 231 -3.93 -11.99 -19.12
C ALA A 231 -4.42 -12.24 -20.56
N GLN A 232 -5.72 -12.07 -20.82
CA GLN A 232 -6.33 -12.34 -22.13
C GLN A 232 -6.97 -11.08 -22.73
N ILE A 233 -6.64 -10.82 -24.00
CA ILE A 233 -7.35 -9.86 -24.84
C ILE A 233 -8.52 -10.57 -25.50
N MET A 234 -9.67 -10.52 -24.85
CA MET A 234 -10.87 -11.25 -25.27
C MET A 234 -11.81 -10.40 -26.14
N GLY A 235 -11.72 -9.06 -26.05
CA GLY A 235 -12.46 -8.14 -26.92
C GLY A 235 -13.85 -7.78 -26.41
N LEU A 236 -14.79 -7.56 -27.35
CA LEU A 236 -16.14 -7.06 -27.08
C LEU A 236 -16.97 -8.02 -26.21
N ASP A 237 -17.72 -7.47 -25.25
CA ASP A 237 -18.61 -8.18 -24.30
C ASP A 237 -17.91 -9.15 -23.33
N GLN A 238 -16.58 -9.17 -23.31
CA GLN A 238 -15.78 -9.96 -22.39
C GLN A 238 -14.83 -9.07 -21.60
N TYR A 239 -14.46 -9.50 -20.38
CA TYR A 239 -13.43 -8.79 -19.62
C TYR A 239 -12.08 -9.02 -20.27
N THR A 240 -11.44 -7.95 -20.69
CA THR A 240 -10.09 -7.95 -21.23
C THR A 240 -9.12 -7.45 -20.18
N MET A 241 -8.00 -8.15 -20.01
CA MET A 241 -6.93 -7.71 -19.13
C MET A 241 -5.74 -7.21 -19.95
N TRP A 242 -5.23 -6.04 -19.59
CA TRP A 242 -3.94 -5.54 -20.00
C TRP A 242 -3.02 -5.46 -18.79
N THR A 243 -1.86 -6.11 -18.86
CA THR A 243 -0.79 -5.95 -17.89
C THR A 243 0.23 -4.95 -18.43
N ASN A 244 0.82 -4.14 -17.54
CA ASN A 244 1.97 -3.35 -17.93
C ASN A 244 3.07 -4.30 -18.46
N PRO A 245 3.77 -3.98 -19.56
CA PRO A 245 4.83 -4.85 -20.08
C PRO A 245 6.07 -4.91 -19.18
N THR A 246 6.15 -4.00 -18.20
CA THR A 246 7.24 -3.90 -17.24
C THR A 246 6.71 -4.19 -15.83
N THR A 247 7.32 -5.18 -15.16
CA THR A 247 7.18 -5.39 -13.72
C THR A 247 8.28 -4.60 -13.02
N PHE A 248 7.88 -3.78 -12.04
CA PHE A 248 8.83 -3.02 -11.23
C PHE A 248 9.41 -3.92 -10.15
N TYR A 249 10.75 -3.90 -10.05
CA TYR A 249 11.50 -4.73 -9.15
C TYR A 249 12.53 -3.93 -8.37
N HIS A 250 12.57 -4.15 -7.05
CA HIS A 250 13.60 -3.65 -6.15
C HIS A 250 14.19 -4.83 -5.38
N SER A 251 15.51 -4.88 -5.25
CA SER A 251 16.20 -5.95 -4.54
C SER A 251 17.42 -5.46 -3.81
N ILE A 252 17.48 -5.78 -2.53
CA ILE A 252 18.58 -5.38 -1.67
C ILE A 252 18.82 -6.43 -0.59
N TYR A 253 20.08 -6.61 -0.22
CA TYR A 253 20.42 -7.40 0.95
C TYR A 253 20.76 -6.47 2.10
N ILE A 254 20.21 -6.77 3.28
CA ILE A 254 20.47 -6.05 4.53
C ILE A 254 20.76 -7.10 5.60
N GLY A 255 21.98 -7.11 6.14
CA GLY A 255 22.44 -8.19 7.01
C GLY A 255 22.31 -9.55 6.32
N GLY A 256 21.75 -10.55 6.99
CA GLY A 256 21.54 -11.88 6.40
C GLY A 256 20.35 -11.98 5.43
N GLU A 257 19.49 -10.97 5.35
CA GLU A 257 18.23 -11.04 4.63
C GLU A 257 18.30 -10.46 3.22
N HIS A 258 17.58 -11.11 2.31
CA HIS A 258 17.35 -10.64 0.95
C HIS A 258 15.93 -10.11 0.84
N TYR A 259 15.80 -8.82 0.62
CA TYR A 259 14.54 -8.12 0.40
C TYR A 259 14.32 -7.97 -1.09
N GLN A 260 13.17 -8.45 -1.58
CA GLN A 260 12.77 -8.37 -2.97
C GLN A 260 11.34 -7.84 -3.03
N SER A 261 11.08 -6.83 -3.85
CA SER A 261 9.74 -6.26 -4.02
C SER A 261 9.38 -6.31 -5.48
N TYR A 262 8.22 -6.89 -5.79
CA TYR A 262 7.67 -6.94 -7.13
C TYR A 262 6.36 -6.18 -7.16
N SER A 263 6.16 -5.33 -8.16
CA SER A 263 4.90 -4.61 -8.34
C SER A 263 4.57 -4.47 -9.82
N LEU A 264 3.34 -4.81 -10.18
CA LEU A 264 2.84 -4.82 -11.55
C LEU A 264 1.44 -4.20 -11.58
N PRO A 265 1.27 -3.03 -12.22
CA PRO A 265 -0.05 -2.48 -12.44
C PRO A 265 -0.70 -3.18 -13.64
N TYR A 266 -2.02 -3.41 -13.55
CA TYR A 266 -2.80 -3.95 -14.64
C TYR A 266 -4.19 -3.32 -14.69
N VAL A 267 -4.81 -3.41 -15.87
CA VAL A 267 -6.14 -2.89 -16.15
C VAL A 267 -7.03 -4.01 -16.64
N GLU A 268 -8.16 -4.20 -15.99
CA GLU A 268 -9.24 -5.04 -16.49
C GLU A 268 -10.36 -4.15 -17.03
N TYR A 269 -10.79 -4.36 -18.27
CA TYR A 269 -11.86 -3.56 -18.86
C TYR A 269 -12.83 -4.42 -19.65
N LYS A 270 -14.09 -3.99 -19.70
CA LYS A 270 -15.16 -4.57 -20.51
C LYS A 270 -15.92 -3.46 -21.20
N TYR A 271 -16.20 -3.64 -22.47
CA TYR A 271 -17.06 -2.75 -23.26
C TYR A 271 -18.03 -3.58 -24.09
N VAL A 272 -19.16 -2.97 -24.42
CA VAL A 272 -20.29 -3.62 -25.10
C VAL A 272 -20.81 -2.75 -26.24
N ASN A 273 -21.58 -3.35 -27.13
CA ASN A 273 -22.37 -2.59 -28.10
C ASN A 273 -23.33 -1.64 -27.38
N VAL A 274 -23.51 -0.44 -27.94
CA VAL A 274 -24.36 0.59 -27.36
C VAL A 274 -25.76 0.50 -27.95
N LYS A 275 -26.77 0.47 -27.09
CA LYS A 275 -28.18 0.39 -27.43
C LYS A 275 -28.91 1.68 -27.02
N SER A 276 -30.20 1.82 -27.33
CA SER A 276 -31.05 2.91 -26.80
C SER A 276 -31.25 2.87 -25.27
N GLN A 277 -30.81 1.79 -24.62
CA GLN A 277 -30.81 1.61 -23.17
C GLN A 277 -29.39 1.67 -22.60
N ASP A 278 -29.31 1.89 -21.29
CA ASP A 278 -28.07 1.98 -20.52
C ASP A 278 -27.10 0.83 -20.85
N SER A 279 -26.07 1.18 -21.62
CA SER A 279 -24.99 0.29 -22.00
C SER A 279 -23.75 0.62 -21.18
N ARG A 280 -23.18 -0.35 -20.48
CA ARG A 280 -22.11 -0.10 -19.48
C ARG A 280 -20.74 -0.51 -19.99
N TRP A 281 -19.81 0.45 -20.02
CA TRP A 281 -18.38 0.21 -20.18
C TRP A 281 -17.70 0.34 -18.82
N ILE A 282 -16.69 -0.50 -18.57
CA ILE A 282 -16.05 -0.64 -17.26
C ILE A 282 -14.55 -0.74 -17.47
N ALA A 283 -13.77 -0.03 -16.66
CA ALA A 283 -12.33 -0.24 -16.54
C ALA A 283 -11.92 -0.20 -15.07
N SER A 284 -11.08 -1.14 -14.67
CA SER A 284 -10.56 -1.28 -13.30
C SER A 284 -9.05 -1.24 -13.34
N PHE A 285 -8.46 -0.28 -12.63
CA PHE A 285 -7.05 -0.28 -12.31
C PHE A 285 -6.81 -1.15 -11.08
N LYS A 286 -5.81 -2.01 -11.15
CA LYS A 286 -5.47 -3.01 -10.14
C LYS A 286 -3.96 -3.13 -10.01
N VAL A 287 -3.53 -3.62 -8.86
CA VAL A 287 -2.12 -3.86 -8.53
C VAL A 287 -1.95 -5.35 -8.26
N ALA A 288 -0.94 -5.97 -8.88
CA ALA A 288 -0.41 -7.23 -8.42
C ALA A 288 0.93 -6.94 -7.76
N GLU A 289 1.13 -7.42 -6.54
CA GLU A 289 2.38 -7.23 -5.83
C GLU A 289 2.67 -8.38 -4.87
N HIS A 290 3.95 -8.50 -4.54
CA HIS A 290 4.38 -9.21 -3.35
C HIS A 290 5.78 -8.76 -2.96
N GLN A 291 6.14 -9.01 -1.71
CA GLN A 291 7.51 -8.88 -1.23
C GLN A 291 8.04 -10.22 -0.78
N ARG A 292 9.33 -10.47 -0.99
CA ARG A 292 10.03 -11.59 -0.41
C ARG A 292 11.09 -11.08 0.55
N VAL A 293 11.09 -11.61 1.76
CA VAL A 293 12.19 -11.44 2.71
C VAL A 293 12.70 -12.83 3.05
N GLY A 294 13.90 -13.13 2.57
CA GLY A 294 14.42 -14.50 2.56
C GLY A 294 13.49 -15.44 1.79
N ASN A 295 12.99 -16.49 2.44
CA ASN A 295 12.11 -17.50 1.81
C ASN A 295 10.61 -17.19 1.96
N TYR A 296 10.24 -16.09 2.62
CA TYR A 296 8.85 -15.78 2.92
C TYR A 296 8.30 -14.71 1.99
N THR A 297 7.08 -14.91 1.52
CA THR A 297 6.33 -13.90 0.76
C THR A 297 5.38 -13.13 1.69
N TYR A 298 5.35 -11.81 1.57
CA TYR A 298 4.49 -10.88 2.28
C TYR A 298 3.67 -10.07 1.27
N TYR A 299 2.52 -9.57 1.72
CA TYR A 299 1.62 -8.75 0.90
C TYR A 299 1.31 -7.42 1.56
N GLY A 300 1.00 -6.42 0.73
CA GLY A 300 0.55 -5.10 1.12
C GLY A 300 1.63 -4.14 1.58
N ASN A 301 2.92 -4.44 1.43
CA ASN A 301 4.01 -3.56 1.86
C ASN A 301 4.97 -3.31 0.71
N ASN A 302 4.70 -2.39 -0.22
CA ASN A 302 5.58 -2.22 -1.39
C ASN A 302 6.29 -0.87 -1.43
N VAL A 303 7.55 -0.87 -1.86
CA VAL A 303 8.32 0.35 -2.15
C VAL A 303 7.79 1.10 -3.39
N PHE A 304 7.06 0.38 -4.26
CA PHE A 304 6.38 0.96 -5.42
C PHE A 304 4.91 1.24 -5.10
N VAL A 305 4.48 2.48 -5.36
CA VAL A 305 3.07 2.90 -5.26
C VAL A 305 2.62 3.57 -6.53
N TYR A 306 1.34 3.49 -6.85
CA TYR A 306 0.77 4.12 -8.05
C TYR A 306 -0.08 5.31 -7.67
N ARG A 307 0.16 6.46 -8.31
CA ARG A 307 -0.50 7.75 -8.02
C ARG A 307 -1.07 8.38 -9.28
N ASN A 308 -1.84 9.46 -9.13
CA ASN A 308 -2.38 10.25 -10.24
C ASN A 308 -3.16 9.42 -11.26
N LEU A 309 -3.84 8.36 -10.80
CA LEU A 309 -4.61 7.49 -11.68
C LEU A 309 -5.68 8.30 -12.41
N GLN A 310 -5.74 8.16 -13.72
CA GLN A 310 -6.79 8.66 -14.58
C GLN A 310 -7.31 7.52 -15.45
N ILE A 311 -8.62 7.32 -15.42
CA ILE A 311 -9.33 6.43 -16.33
C ILE A 311 -10.29 7.30 -17.16
N SER A 312 -10.28 7.12 -18.48
CA SER A 312 -11.11 7.93 -19.38
C SER A 312 -11.64 7.10 -20.53
N PHE A 313 -12.92 7.28 -20.85
CA PHE A 313 -13.58 6.70 -22.01
C PHE A 313 -13.99 7.79 -22.98
N ALA A 314 -13.96 7.47 -24.28
CA ALA A 314 -14.59 8.26 -25.32
C ALA A 314 -15.35 7.37 -26.29
N SER A 315 -16.45 7.88 -26.82
CA SER A 315 -17.34 7.19 -27.74
C SER A 315 -17.31 7.81 -29.13
N GLY A 316 -17.82 7.04 -30.10
CA GLY A 316 -18.10 7.53 -31.43
C GLY A 316 -19.31 8.48 -31.45
N ASN A 317 -19.57 9.07 -32.61
CA ASN A 317 -20.57 10.13 -32.79
C ASN A 317 -22.05 9.65 -32.69
N ARG A 318 -22.30 8.37 -32.40
CA ARG A 318 -23.65 7.81 -32.21
C ARG A 318 -23.96 7.41 -30.77
N SER A 319 -23.04 7.62 -29.84
CA SER A 319 -23.22 7.25 -28.43
C SER A 319 -22.81 8.40 -27.54
N VAL A 320 -23.57 8.66 -26.48
CA VAL A 320 -23.21 9.63 -25.45
C VAL A 320 -23.18 8.97 -24.09
N PHE A 321 -22.29 9.45 -23.24
CA PHE A 321 -22.25 9.09 -21.83
C PHE A 321 -23.34 9.86 -21.08
N VAL A 322 -24.18 9.12 -20.35
CA VAL A 322 -25.30 9.68 -19.58
C VAL A 322 -25.04 9.67 -18.08
N LYS A 323 -24.11 8.83 -17.62
CA LYS A 323 -23.84 8.60 -16.20
C LYS A 323 -22.48 7.93 -16.00
N THR A 324 -21.84 8.18 -14.85
CA THR A 324 -20.62 7.49 -14.42
C THR A 324 -20.80 6.95 -13.02
N GLU A 325 -20.17 5.82 -12.68
CA GLU A 325 -20.17 5.22 -11.33
C GLU A 325 -18.74 4.81 -10.96
N GLN A 326 -18.38 4.93 -9.69
CA GLN A 326 -17.04 4.68 -9.20
C GLN A 326 -17.08 3.73 -8.02
N GLN A 327 -16.11 2.80 -7.97
CA GLN A 327 -15.91 1.89 -6.85
C GLN A 327 -14.41 1.76 -6.61
N GLY A 328 -13.98 1.52 -5.37
CA GLY A 328 -12.58 1.23 -5.12
C GLY A 328 -12.24 1.04 -3.66
N ARG A 329 -10.99 0.64 -3.47
CA ARG A 329 -10.24 0.71 -2.23
C ARG A 329 -8.88 1.33 -2.53
N MET A 330 -8.51 2.39 -1.83
CA MET A 330 -7.27 3.14 -2.09
C MET A 330 -6.84 3.94 -0.87
N TYR A 331 -5.56 4.30 -0.79
CA TYR A 331 -5.03 5.11 0.30
C TYR A 331 -5.04 6.59 -0.06
N LYS A 332 -5.54 7.45 0.83
CA LYS A 332 -5.38 8.91 0.67
C LYS A 332 -4.02 9.32 1.24
N TYR A 333 -3.09 9.73 0.38
CA TYR A 333 -1.74 10.05 0.84
C TYR A 333 -1.55 11.54 1.15
N SER A 334 -2.52 12.39 0.78
CA SER A 334 -2.53 13.81 1.17
C SER A 334 -3.25 14.02 2.52
N GLY A 335 -2.47 14.29 3.57
CA GLY A 335 -2.93 14.57 4.93
C GLY A 335 -3.19 13.32 5.80
N LEU A 336 -3.63 13.54 7.04
CA LEU A 336 -3.94 12.48 8.02
C LEU A 336 -5.27 11.77 7.68
N THR A 337 -5.28 10.88 6.69
CA THR A 337 -6.46 10.07 6.40
C THR A 337 -6.10 8.72 5.79
N GLY A 338 -6.52 7.63 6.43
CA GLY A 338 -6.26 6.26 6.01
C GLY A 338 -7.07 5.81 4.77
N ILE A 339 -7.20 4.48 4.64
CA ILE A 339 -7.86 3.79 3.53
C ILE A 339 -9.26 4.35 3.25
N LYS A 340 -9.54 4.62 1.97
CA LYS A 340 -10.87 4.85 1.42
C LYS A 340 -11.43 3.56 0.83
N LYS A 341 -12.71 3.30 1.07
CA LYS A 341 -13.41 2.10 0.61
C LYS A 341 -14.85 2.42 0.17
N VAL A 342 -15.56 1.41 -0.32
CA VAL A 342 -16.98 1.51 -0.66
C VAL A 342 -17.77 2.13 0.50
N GLY A 343 -18.60 3.13 0.17
CA GLY A 343 -19.35 3.96 1.11
C GLY A 343 -18.66 5.29 1.45
N ASP A 344 -17.34 5.40 1.28
CA ASP A 344 -16.62 6.63 1.58
C ASP A 344 -16.78 7.68 0.49
N GLN A 345 -16.73 8.94 0.91
CA GLN A 345 -16.59 10.09 0.02
C GLN A 345 -15.12 10.34 -0.32
N ILE A 346 -14.87 10.58 -1.60
CA ILE A 346 -13.57 10.95 -2.15
C ILE A 346 -13.67 12.24 -2.97
N THR A 347 -12.57 12.99 -3.05
CA THR A 347 -12.45 14.18 -3.89
C THR A 347 -11.76 13.78 -5.19
N ALA A 348 -12.41 13.94 -6.33
CA ALA A 348 -11.85 13.55 -7.62
C ALA A 348 -11.96 14.70 -8.63
N GLN A 349 -11.10 14.68 -9.64
CA GLN A 349 -11.24 15.53 -10.82
C GLN A 349 -12.14 14.82 -11.83
N LEU A 350 -13.37 15.30 -11.98
CA LEU A 350 -14.34 14.78 -12.94
C LEU A 350 -14.05 15.40 -14.31
N LEU A 351 -13.88 14.54 -15.32
CA LEU A 351 -13.49 14.93 -16.67
C LEU A 351 -14.67 14.71 -17.61
N LYS A 352 -14.96 15.70 -18.46
CA LYS A 352 -15.99 15.56 -19.49
C LYS A 352 -15.67 16.34 -20.76
N LYS A 353 -16.12 15.82 -21.90
CA LYS A 353 -16.18 16.52 -23.18
C LYS A 353 -17.59 16.43 -23.73
N ALA A 354 -18.27 17.56 -23.80
CA ALA A 354 -19.49 17.72 -24.58
C ALA A 354 -19.16 18.30 -25.97
N LEU A 355 -19.92 17.91 -26.99
CA LEU A 355 -19.79 18.46 -28.34
C LEU A 355 -21.11 19.13 -28.75
N SER A 356 -21.02 20.33 -29.32
CA SER A 356 -22.18 21.07 -29.85
C SER A 356 -22.61 20.60 -31.24
N SER A 357 -21.76 19.83 -31.93
CA SER A 357 -22.03 19.27 -33.25
C SER A 357 -21.22 17.99 -33.45
N LEU A 358 -21.85 16.95 -33.99
CA LEU A 358 -21.19 15.69 -34.31
C LEU A 358 -20.24 15.88 -35.50
N PRO A 359 -18.94 15.57 -35.38
CA PRO A 359 -18.15 15.34 -36.59
C PRO A 359 -18.71 14.11 -37.32
N GLY A 360 -18.40 13.98 -38.63
CA GLY A 360 -18.76 12.81 -39.44
C GLY A 360 -18.19 11.49 -38.91
N ALA A 361 -17.93 10.51 -39.78
CA ALA A 361 -17.35 9.22 -39.36
C ALA A 361 -16.10 9.46 -38.48
N SER A 362 -16.17 9.03 -37.21
CA SER A 362 -15.14 9.33 -36.22
C SER A 362 -14.03 8.29 -36.30
N THR A 363 -12.80 8.72 -36.58
CA THR A 363 -11.60 7.88 -36.54
C THR A 363 -11.14 7.67 -35.08
N TYR A 364 -10.34 6.63 -34.83
CA TYR A 364 -9.74 6.41 -33.51
C TYR A 364 -9.00 7.64 -32.98
N THR A 365 -8.18 8.29 -33.81
CA THR A 365 -7.46 9.53 -33.45
C THR A 365 -8.40 10.67 -33.06
N THR A 366 -9.54 10.80 -33.74
CA THR A 366 -10.56 11.82 -33.41
C THR A 366 -11.15 11.56 -32.03
N VAL A 367 -11.54 10.31 -31.76
CA VAL A 367 -12.16 9.89 -30.50
C VAL A 367 -11.17 10.00 -29.34
N LEU A 368 -9.92 9.59 -29.54
CA LEU A 368 -8.85 9.78 -28.57
C LEU A 368 -8.57 11.28 -28.31
N GLY A 369 -8.72 12.12 -29.34
CA GLY A 369 -8.65 13.58 -29.22
C GLY A 369 -9.71 14.17 -28.27
N TYR A 370 -10.89 13.54 -28.14
CA TYR A 370 -11.89 13.97 -27.16
C TYR A 370 -11.39 13.80 -25.72
N ILE A 371 -10.71 12.68 -25.43
CA ILE A 371 -10.11 12.43 -24.12
C ILE A 371 -9.07 13.52 -23.80
N ASN A 372 -8.22 13.86 -24.75
CA ASN A 372 -7.16 14.86 -24.58
C ASN A 372 -7.67 16.30 -24.47
N THR A 373 -8.95 16.56 -24.77
CA THR A 373 -9.56 17.91 -24.76
C THR A 373 -10.73 18.03 -23.77
N MET A 374 -10.88 17.07 -22.85
CA MET A 374 -11.86 17.14 -21.78
C MET A 374 -11.58 18.33 -20.85
N SER A 375 -12.63 19.01 -20.42
CA SER A 375 -12.56 19.92 -19.29
C SER A 375 -12.60 19.14 -17.98
N SER A 376 -11.92 19.64 -16.94
CA SER A 376 -11.95 19.08 -15.60
C SER A 376 -12.70 19.97 -14.62
N SER A 377 -13.34 19.36 -13.62
CA SER A 377 -13.89 20.04 -12.44
C SER A 377 -13.66 19.17 -11.20
N THR A 378 -13.15 19.75 -10.13
CA THR A 378 -13.02 19.05 -8.85
C THR A 378 -14.40 18.84 -8.23
N GLY A 379 -14.70 17.62 -7.80
CA GLY A 379 -15.96 17.27 -7.14
C GLY A 379 -15.79 16.17 -6.10
N THR A 380 -16.85 15.92 -5.33
CA THR A 380 -16.90 14.81 -4.36
C THR A 380 -17.77 13.70 -4.91
N VAL A 381 -17.27 12.47 -4.90
CA VAL A 381 -18.02 11.26 -5.29
C VAL A 381 -18.02 10.26 -4.15
N THR A 382 -19.08 9.46 -4.06
CA THR A 382 -19.20 8.38 -3.05
C THR A 382 -18.93 7.05 -3.73
N LEU A 383 -17.96 6.29 -3.22
CA LEU A 383 -17.58 4.99 -3.76
C LEU A 383 -18.71 3.97 -3.60
N GLY A 384 -19.06 3.27 -4.67
CA GLY A 384 -20.16 2.30 -4.73
C GLY A 384 -21.56 2.93 -4.75
N SER A 385 -21.67 4.25 -4.96
CA SER A 385 -22.96 4.94 -5.06
C SER A 385 -23.58 4.83 -6.45
N ALA A 386 -24.77 5.41 -6.61
CA ALA A 386 -25.41 5.58 -7.90
C ALA A 386 -24.67 6.55 -8.83
N GLY A 387 -23.53 7.15 -8.45
CA GLY A 387 -22.65 7.86 -9.37
C GLY A 387 -23.09 9.27 -9.78
N VAL A 388 -22.50 9.80 -10.85
CA VAL A 388 -22.67 11.20 -11.32
C VAL A 388 -23.49 11.23 -12.62
N SER A 389 -24.60 11.99 -12.63
CA SER A 389 -25.45 12.16 -13.82
C SER A 389 -24.87 13.17 -14.81
N LEU A 390 -24.96 12.86 -16.11
CA LEU A 390 -24.47 13.67 -17.23
C LEU A 390 -25.60 14.10 -18.18
N GLN A 391 -26.87 13.85 -17.83
CA GLN A 391 -28.03 13.93 -18.73
C GLN A 391 -28.31 15.31 -19.35
N ASN A 392 -27.67 16.38 -18.89
CA ASN A 392 -27.89 17.73 -19.39
C ASN A 392 -26.96 18.13 -20.55
N SER A 393 -26.15 17.21 -21.08
CA SER A 393 -25.25 17.48 -22.22
C SER A 393 -24.87 16.23 -23.00
N ASP A 394 -24.86 16.32 -24.33
CA ASP A 394 -24.32 15.29 -25.22
C ASP A 394 -22.81 15.13 -24.98
N THR A 395 -22.48 14.18 -24.12
CA THR A 395 -21.12 13.96 -23.61
C THR A 395 -20.47 12.80 -24.35
N PHE A 396 -19.35 13.03 -25.02
CA PHE A 396 -18.66 12.05 -25.89
C PHE A 396 -17.35 11.55 -25.30
N ALA A 397 -16.86 12.17 -24.23
CA ALA A 397 -15.79 11.62 -23.42
C ALA A 397 -16.03 11.95 -21.95
N VAL A 398 -15.69 10.99 -21.09
CA VAL A 398 -15.80 11.08 -19.65
C VAL A 398 -14.56 10.46 -19.02
N GLY A 399 -14.22 10.92 -17.83
CA GLY A 399 -13.15 10.29 -17.06
C GLY A 399 -13.10 10.80 -15.65
N GLU A 400 -12.22 10.21 -14.88
CA GLU A 400 -11.94 10.62 -13.52
C GLU A 400 -10.44 10.56 -13.28
N LYS A 401 -9.90 11.57 -12.60
CA LYS A 401 -8.51 11.60 -12.13
C LYS A 401 -8.45 11.71 -10.61
N LEU A 402 -7.65 10.83 -10.01
CA LEU A 402 -7.44 10.65 -8.58
C LEU A 402 -6.06 11.19 -8.19
N SER A 403 -5.98 12.48 -7.89
CA SER A 403 -4.70 13.15 -7.58
C SER A 403 -4.26 13.04 -6.12
N ASP A 404 -5.16 12.70 -5.20
CA ASP A 404 -4.89 12.63 -3.76
C ASP A 404 -4.74 11.19 -3.23
N TYR A 405 -4.77 10.21 -4.14
CA TYR A 405 -4.87 8.78 -3.79
C TYR A 405 -3.73 7.96 -4.39
N GLN A 406 -3.36 6.91 -3.67
CA GLN A 406 -2.35 5.94 -4.10
C GLN A 406 -2.85 4.50 -3.95
N PHE A 407 -2.24 3.61 -4.74
CA PHE A 407 -2.49 2.18 -4.78
C PHE A 407 -1.16 1.47 -4.53
N GLU A 408 -1.09 0.59 -3.53
CA GLU A 408 0.14 -0.09 -3.12
C GLU A 408 -0.06 -1.56 -2.76
N GLU A 409 -1.28 -1.97 -2.41
CA GLU A 409 -1.58 -3.35 -1.99
C GLU A 409 -2.14 -4.20 -3.13
N SER A 410 -1.72 -5.47 -3.20
CA SER A 410 -2.17 -6.42 -4.23
C SER A 410 -3.68 -6.55 -4.21
N THR A 411 -4.35 -6.26 -5.32
CA THR A 411 -5.81 -6.33 -5.42
C THR A 411 -6.32 -7.73 -5.11
N ASN A 412 -5.61 -8.76 -5.57
CA ASN A 412 -5.99 -10.16 -5.42
C ASN A 412 -4.81 -10.92 -4.80
N HIS A 413 -4.97 -11.36 -3.56
CA HIS A 413 -4.01 -12.26 -2.91
C HIS A 413 -4.75 -13.18 -1.92
N SER A 414 -4.11 -14.27 -1.53
CA SER A 414 -4.67 -15.25 -0.57
C SER A 414 -6.03 -15.86 -1.00
N GLY A 415 -6.29 -15.94 -2.31
CA GLY A 415 -7.54 -16.50 -2.87
C GLY A 415 -8.77 -15.58 -2.75
N ALA A 416 -8.60 -14.35 -2.24
CA ALA A 416 -9.67 -13.36 -2.13
C ALA A 416 -9.58 -12.33 -3.28
N ASN A 417 -10.74 -11.99 -3.86
CA ASN A 417 -10.85 -10.97 -4.91
C ASN A 417 -11.08 -9.59 -4.29
N ASN A 418 -10.44 -8.57 -4.84
CA ASN A 418 -10.56 -7.17 -4.39
C ASN A 418 -10.22 -6.98 -2.90
N ASN A 419 -9.24 -7.73 -2.41
CA ASN A 419 -8.75 -7.69 -1.03
C ASN A 419 -7.66 -6.64 -0.80
N GLY A 420 -7.09 -6.04 -1.85
CA GLY A 420 -6.17 -4.89 -1.76
C GLY A 420 -6.70 -3.66 -2.46
N ASP A 421 -5.80 -2.89 -3.07
CA ASP A 421 -6.16 -1.62 -3.70
C ASP A 421 -6.67 -1.82 -5.12
N TYR A 422 -7.71 -1.09 -5.48
CA TYR A 422 -8.26 -1.05 -6.84
C TYR A 422 -9.15 0.17 -7.03
N PHE A 423 -9.32 0.56 -8.29
CA PHE A 423 -10.32 1.56 -8.65
C PHE A 423 -11.03 1.15 -9.94
N THR A 424 -12.35 1.04 -9.86
CA THR A 424 -13.23 0.70 -10.97
C THR A 424 -14.06 1.90 -11.37
N TYR A 425 -13.98 2.25 -12.65
CA TYR A 425 -14.74 3.31 -13.28
C TYR A 425 -15.74 2.71 -14.27
N HIS A 426 -17.02 2.96 -14.03
CA HIS A 426 -18.11 2.60 -14.91
C HIS A 426 -18.58 3.85 -15.67
N ALA A 427 -18.73 3.71 -16.98
CA ALA A 427 -19.29 4.72 -17.84
C ALA A 427 -20.54 4.14 -18.52
N ILE A 428 -21.67 4.81 -18.39
CA ILE A 428 -22.95 4.37 -18.94
C ILE A 428 -23.26 5.23 -20.16
N LEU A 429 -23.54 4.58 -21.29
CA LEU A 429 -23.76 5.17 -22.59
C LEU A 429 -25.11 4.80 -23.18
N ASN A 430 -25.71 5.75 -23.90
CA ASN A 430 -26.93 5.54 -24.68
C ASN A 430 -26.71 5.94 -26.15
N TYR A 431 -27.47 5.29 -27.03
CA TYR A 431 -27.59 5.65 -28.43
C TYR A 431 -28.42 6.94 -28.61
N ILE A 432 -28.01 7.83 -29.53
CA ILE A 432 -28.62 9.17 -29.70
C ILE A 432 -29.12 9.52 -31.11
N GLN A 433 -29.08 8.60 -32.10
CA GLN A 433 -29.51 8.92 -33.46
C GLN A 433 -30.76 8.16 -33.92
N ASN A 434 -31.78 8.84 -34.45
CA ASN A 434 -33.03 8.20 -34.91
C ASN A 434 -32.95 7.59 -36.33
N SER A 435 -31.79 7.07 -36.74
CA SER A 435 -31.69 6.35 -38.01
C SER A 435 -31.84 4.85 -37.76
N ASN A 436 -32.79 4.20 -38.45
CA ASN A 436 -32.93 2.75 -38.45
C ASN A 436 -31.63 2.12 -38.97
N GLY A 437 -30.83 1.50 -38.08
CA GLY A 437 -29.65 0.74 -38.49
C GLY A 437 -28.59 0.60 -37.40
N SER A 438 -27.97 -0.58 -37.37
CA SER A 438 -26.72 -0.81 -36.64
C SER A 438 -25.57 -0.16 -37.40
N GLN A 439 -24.72 0.59 -36.71
CA GLN A 439 -23.53 1.20 -37.30
C GLN A 439 -22.29 0.86 -36.49
N ASN A 440 -21.22 0.51 -37.19
CA ASN A 440 -19.91 0.33 -36.58
C ASN A 440 -19.41 1.68 -36.07
N GLN A 441 -18.84 1.67 -34.87
CA GLN A 441 -18.32 2.83 -34.17
C GLN A 441 -16.97 2.49 -33.58
N ILE A 442 -16.19 3.55 -33.31
CA ILE A 442 -14.90 3.46 -32.64
C ILE A 442 -15.02 4.24 -31.34
N GLY A 443 -14.64 3.59 -30.24
CA GLY A 443 -14.45 4.17 -28.93
C GLY A 443 -12.98 4.17 -28.55
N ALA A 444 -12.66 4.81 -27.43
CA ALA A 444 -11.35 4.78 -26.83
C ALA A 444 -11.46 4.59 -25.31
N LEU A 445 -10.51 3.83 -24.74
CA LEU A 445 -10.18 3.84 -23.32
C LEU A 445 -8.74 4.35 -23.19
N LYS A 446 -8.53 5.28 -22.27
CA LYS A 446 -7.19 5.72 -21.85
C LYS A 446 -7.05 5.53 -20.35
N VAL A 447 -5.96 4.89 -19.96
CA VAL A 447 -5.55 4.78 -18.56
C VAL A 447 -4.16 5.38 -18.43
N SER A 448 -3.99 6.30 -17.50
CA SER A 448 -2.68 6.86 -17.15
C SER A 448 -2.50 6.95 -15.66
N PHE A 449 -1.29 6.76 -15.17
CA PHE A 449 -0.93 6.79 -13.77
C PHE A 449 0.58 6.99 -13.65
N ASP A 450 1.04 7.34 -12.46
CA ASP A 450 2.45 7.46 -12.15
C ASP A 450 2.88 6.30 -11.26
N MET A 451 3.94 5.59 -11.63
CA MET A 451 4.66 4.72 -10.69
C MET A 451 5.61 5.59 -9.87
N PHE A 452 5.36 5.68 -8.56
CA PHE A 452 6.21 6.36 -7.60
C PHE A 452 7.05 5.33 -6.83
N ASN A 453 8.36 5.58 -6.76
CA ASN A 453 9.30 4.76 -6.02
C ASN A 453 9.73 5.48 -4.74
N TRP A 454 9.40 4.90 -3.58
CA TRP A 454 9.76 5.46 -2.27
C TRP A 454 11.26 5.47 -2.00
N ASP A 455 11.99 4.55 -2.60
CA ASP A 455 13.45 4.38 -2.45
C ASP A 455 14.25 5.63 -2.87
N ASN A 456 13.82 6.28 -3.95
CA ASN A 456 14.54 7.42 -4.54
C ASN A 456 13.62 8.61 -4.83
N TYR A 457 12.39 8.57 -4.34
CA TYR A 457 11.36 9.59 -4.52
C TYR A 457 11.11 9.96 -6.00
N SER A 458 11.36 9.03 -6.93
CA SER A 458 11.15 9.25 -8.37
C SER A 458 9.75 8.83 -8.82
N SER A 459 9.29 9.46 -9.90
CA SER A 459 7.98 9.21 -10.50
C SER A 459 8.13 8.92 -11.99
N THR A 460 7.56 7.83 -12.47
CA THR A 460 7.55 7.43 -13.88
C THR A 460 6.11 7.44 -14.40
N PRO A 461 5.75 8.37 -15.31
CA PRO A 461 4.41 8.39 -15.89
C PRO A 461 4.22 7.25 -16.87
N ILE A 462 3.07 6.59 -16.78
CA ILE A 462 2.66 5.48 -17.65
C ILE A 462 1.30 5.82 -18.23
N SER A 463 1.13 5.58 -19.53
CA SER A 463 -0.14 5.77 -20.22
C SER A 463 -0.35 4.66 -21.23
N LYS A 464 -1.58 4.16 -21.29
CA LYS A 464 -2.01 3.18 -22.28
C LYS A 464 -3.36 3.56 -22.86
N ASP A 465 -3.41 3.56 -24.19
CA ASP A 465 -4.62 3.81 -24.96
C ASP A 465 -5.09 2.50 -25.62
N PHE A 466 -6.41 2.32 -25.69
CA PHE A 466 -7.08 1.16 -26.26
C PHE A 466 -8.16 1.62 -27.25
N GLN A 467 -8.15 1.04 -28.45
CA GLN A 467 -9.25 1.21 -29.41
C GLN A 467 -10.38 0.23 -29.09
N LEU A 468 -11.61 0.73 -28.98
CA LEU A 468 -12.79 -0.07 -28.68
C LEU A 468 -13.68 -0.13 -29.93
N ASN A 469 -13.78 -1.30 -30.57
CA ASN A 469 -14.61 -1.46 -31.77
C ASN A 469 -15.98 -2.02 -31.38
N TYR A 470 -17.04 -1.26 -31.61
CA TYR A 470 -18.38 -1.61 -31.17
C TYR A 470 -19.44 -1.20 -32.20
N THR A 471 -20.67 -1.68 -32.02
CA THR A 471 -21.82 -1.20 -32.80
C THR A 471 -22.74 -0.35 -31.94
N SER A 472 -23.36 0.64 -32.58
CA SER A 472 -24.45 1.42 -32.01
C SER A 472 -25.75 1.09 -32.74
N THR A 473 -26.79 0.74 -32.00
CA THR A 473 -28.10 0.37 -32.53
C THR A 473 -29.21 0.99 -31.70
N GLN A 474 -30.34 1.25 -32.36
CA GLN A 474 -31.59 1.55 -31.68
C GLN A 474 -32.02 0.38 -30.81
#